data_AF-A0A061GR16-F1
#
_entry.id   AF-A0A061GR16-F1
#
_cell.length_a   1.000
_cell.length_b   1.000
_cell.length_c   1.000
_cell.angle_alpha   90.00
_cell.angle_beta   90.00
_cell.angle_gamma   90.00
#
_symmetry.space_group_name_H-M   'P 1'
#
loop_
_entity.id
_entity.type
_entity.pdbx_description
1 polymer ?
#
loop_
_entity_poly.entity_id
_entity_poly.type
_entity_poly.pdbx_seq_one_letter_code
_entity_poly.pdbx_strand_id
1 'polypeptide(L)'
;MTGGRGTPGYAAPELWMPYPITHKCDVYSFGMLLFEIIGRRRNLDIQLPENLEWFRRWVWKNIENGDLGELMKVCEIDDISRETAERMVKTALCCVQYRPEQRPLMSMVVKMLEGAVDIPALSNPFPHLLMETQIPRISALTTWTEASVDSESPSVVTESTLVRTTPTMKNYVIEVAGSSS
;
A
#
# COMPACT_ATOMS: atom_id res chain seq x y z
N MET A 1 6.47 -19.45 -9.28
CA MET A 1 5.91 -18.17 -8.78
C MET A 1 7.03 -17.41 -8.10
N THR A 2 7.52 -16.32 -8.68
CA THR A 2 8.46 -15.43 -7.99
C THR A 2 7.67 -14.75 -6.86
N GLY A 3 7.95 -15.12 -5.61
CA GLY A 3 7.35 -14.46 -4.45
C GLY A 3 7.58 -12.95 -4.55
N GLY A 4 6.52 -12.17 -4.40
CA GLY A 4 6.61 -10.71 -4.41
C GLY A 4 7.69 -10.25 -3.44
N ARG A 5 8.63 -9.44 -3.92
CA ARG A 5 9.69 -8.85 -3.10
C ARG A 5 9.20 -7.50 -2.56
N GLY A 6 9.57 -7.20 -1.32
CA GLY A 6 9.28 -5.92 -0.65
C GLY A 6 8.14 -5.99 0.36
N THR A 7 8.04 -4.96 1.21
CA THR A 7 6.94 -4.80 2.17
C THR A 7 5.73 -4.27 1.41
N PRO A 8 4.59 -4.98 1.45
CA PRO A 8 3.36 -4.48 0.86
C PRO A 8 3.08 -3.04 1.33
N GLY A 9 2.61 -2.18 0.44
CA GLY A 9 2.34 -0.77 0.73
C GLY A 9 3.52 0.19 0.68
N TYR A 10 4.76 -0.30 0.63
CA TYR A 10 5.95 0.53 0.44
C TYR A 10 6.69 0.18 -0.85
N ALA A 11 6.50 -1.04 -1.34
CA ALA A 11 7.17 -1.53 -2.53
C ALA A 11 6.82 -0.69 -3.77
N ALA A 12 7.85 -0.34 -4.54
CA ALA A 12 7.74 0.44 -5.76
C ALA A 12 7.17 -0.39 -6.92
N PRO A 13 6.44 0.20 -7.87
CA PRO A 13 5.78 -0.53 -8.95
C PRO A 13 6.73 -1.38 -9.80
N GLU A 14 7.98 -0.94 -9.98
CA GLU A 14 8.99 -1.71 -10.71
C GLU A 14 9.40 -3.03 -10.05
N LEU A 15 9.05 -3.29 -8.78
CA LEU A 15 9.33 -4.60 -8.14
C LEU A 15 8.46 -5.73 -8.70
N TRP A 16 7.34 -5.42 -9.35
CA TRP A 16 6.43 -6.39 -9.97
C TRP A 16 6.09 -6.08 -11.44
N MET A 17 6.71 -5.04 -12.01
CA MET A 17 6.54 -4.62 -13.40
C MET A 17 7.83 -4.90 -14.20
N PRO A 18 7.78 -4.94 -15.55
CA PRO A 18 8.96 -5.20 -16.38
C PRO A 18 9.89 -3.97 -16.51
N TYR A 19 10.10 -3.22 -15.42
CA TYR A 19 11.03 -2.11 -15.36
C TYR A 19 12.32 -2.53 -14.66
N PRO A 20 13.48 -1.94 -15.00
CA PRO A 20 14.71 -2.17 -14.25
C PRO A 20 14.57 -1.76 -12.78
N ILE A 21 14.95 -2.65 -11.87
CA ILE A 21 15.06 -2.31 -10.45
C ILE A 21 16.29 -1.43 -10.27
N THR A 22 16.10 -0.26 -9.66
CA THR A 22 17.17 0.72 -9.39
C THR A 22 17.05 1.25 -7.97
N HIS A 23 18.03 2.04 -7.51
CA HIS A 23 17.96 2.74 -6.20
C HIS A 23 16.72 3.65 -6.03
N LYS A 24 15.98 3.93 -7.11
CA LYS A 24 14.74 4.71 -7.06
C LYS A 24 13.59 3.96 -6.36
N CYS A 25 13.69 2.64 -6.16
CA CYS A 25 12.72 1.91 -5.36
C CYS A 25 12.75 2.34 -3.88
N ASP A 26 13.93 2.71 -3.37
CA ASP A 26 14.09 3.19 -1.99
C ASP A 26 13.51 4.58 -1.84
N VAL A 27 13.66 5.44 -2.85
CA VAL A 27 13.03 6.77 -2.90
C VAL A 27 11.51 6.65 -2.85
N TYR A 28 10.93 5.72 -3.62
CA TYR A 28 9.49 5.47 -3.58
C TYR A 28 9.04 5.00 -2.19
N SER A 29 9.74 4.01 -1.62
CA SER A 29 9.43 3.46 -0.30
C SER A 29 9.50 4.53 0.78
N PHE A 30 10.46 5.45 0.69
CA PHE A 30 10.57 6.61 1.57
C PHE A 30 9.41 7.59 1.38
N GLY A 31 8.99 7.86 0.14
CA GLY A 31 7.78 8.65 -0.12
C GLY A 31 6.53 8.05 0.52
N MET A 32 6.39 6.72 0.49
CA MET A 32 5.32 6.01 1.19
C MET A 32 5.42 6.20 2.71
N LEU A 33 6.62 6.08 3.28
CA LEU A 33 6.84 6.36 4.70
C LEU A 33 6.44 7.78 5.09
N LEU A 34 6.76 8.78 4.26
CA LEU A 34 6.33 10.17 4.51
C LEU A 34 4.80 10.28 4.57
N PHE A 35 4.07 9.62 3.67
CA PHE A 35 2.60 9.59 3.73
C PHE A 35 2.09 8.97 5.03
N GLU A 36 2.69 7.90 5.51
CA GLU A 36 2.30 7.29 6.79
C GLU A 36 2.53 8.22 7.98
N ILE A 37 3.67 8.93 7.99
CA ILE A 37 3.97 9.92 9.03
C ILE A 37 2.92 11.05 9.01
N ILE A 38 2.63 11.60 7.83
CA ILE A 38 1.67 12.71 7.67
C ILE A 38 0.26 12.24 8.04
N GLY A 39 -0.18 11.11 7.50
CA GLY A 39 -1.53 10.59 7.70
C GLY A 39 -1.75 9.95 9.06
N ARG A 40 -0.70 9.79 9.88
CA ARG A 40 -0.70 9.11 11.18
C ARG A 40 -1.38 7.74 11.14
N ARG A 41 -1.30 7.08 9.98
CA ARG A 41 -1.97 5.81 9.68
C ARG A 41 -1.04 4.92 8.88
N ARG A 42 -1.15 3.61 9.11
CA ARG A 42 -0.34 2.62 8.38
C ARG A 42 -0.69 2.66 6.90
N ASN A 43 0.33 2.58 6.05
CA ASN A 43 0.16 2.52 4.59
C ASN A 43 -0.63 1.28 4.14
N LEU A 44 -0.58 0.19 4.90
CA LEU A 44 -1.50 -0.92 4.73
C LEU A 44 -2.29 -1.14 6.00
N ASP A 45 -3.56 -0.78 5.93
CA ASP A 45 -4.54 -1.26 6.89
C ASP A 45 -5.66 -1.98 6.15
N ILE A 46 -5.72 -3.30 6.33
CA ILE A 46 -6.76 -4.16 5.74
C ILE A 46 -8.10 -3.95 6.46
N GLN A 47 -8.09 -3.34 7.66
CA GLN A 47 -9.29 -3.09 8.45
C GLN A 47 -9.95 -1.73 8.15
N LEU A 48 -9.26 -0.82 7.44
CA LEU A 48 -9.88 0.41 6.96
C LEU A 48 -10.46 0.20 5.54
N PRO A 49 -11.73 0.57 5.30
CA PRO A 49 -12.30 0.57 3.94
C PRO A 49 -11.55 1.51 2.99
N GLU A 50 -10.90 2.53 3.53
CA GLU A 50 -10.08 3.49 2.80
C GLU A 50 -8.65 2.97 2.65
N ASN A 51 -8.42 2.32 1.52
CA ASN A 51 -7.12 1.77 1.16
C ASN A 51 -6.01 2.85 1.01
N LEU A 52 -4.77 2.40 0.93
CA LEU A 52 -3.57 3.20 0.61
C LEU A 52 -3.73 4.11 -0.61
N GLU A 53 -4.47 3.64 -1.61
CA GLU A 53 -4.71 4.37 -2.84
C GLU A 53 -5.65 5.55 -2.61
N TRP A 54 -6.68 5.36 -1.78
CA TRP A 54 -7.62 6.40 -1.43
C TRP A 54 -6.92 7.56 -0.74
N PHE A 55 -6.08 7.30 0.27
CA PHE A 55 -5.39 8.39 0.97
C PHE A 55 -4.50 9.18 0.02
N ARG A 56 -3.63 8.51 -0.72
CA ARG A 56 -2.70 9.16 -1.66
C ARG A 56 -3.44 9.96 -2.74
N ARG A 57 -4.53 9.41 -3.26
CA ARG A 57 -5.38 10.06 -4.27
C ARG A 57 -6.13 11.25 -3.70
N TRP A 58 -6.63 11.13 -2.47
CA TRP A 58 -7.26 12.22 -1.75
C TRP A 58 -6.26 13.34 -1.46
N VAL A 59 -5.04 13.04 -1.02
CA VAL A 59 -3.96 14.04 -0.85
C VAL A 59 -3.66 14.75 -2.16
N TRP A 60 -3.52 14.02 -3.27
CA TRP A 60 -3.30 14.62 -4.59
C TRP A 60 -4.44 15.58 -4.98
N LYS A 61 -5.69 15.17 -4.81
CA LYS A 61 -6.86 16.02 -5.12
C LYS A 61 -6.89 17.32 -4.30
N ASN A 62 -6.55 17.25 -3.02
CA ASN A 62 -6.48 18.44 -2.16
C ASN A 62 -5.37 19.39 -2.60
N ILE A 63 -4.20 18.85 -2.98
CA ILE A 63 -3.09 19.63 -3.55
C ILE A 63 -3.50 20.32 -4.86
N GLU A 64 -4.16 19.59 -5.76
CA GLU A 64 -4.63 20.11 -7.06
C GLU A 64 -5.68 21.22 -6.89
N ASN A 65 -6.58 21.07 -5.91
CA ASN A 65 -7.60 22.05 -5.59
C ASN A 65 -7.07 23.25 -4.77
N GLY A 66 -5.80 23.22 -4.34
CA GLY A 66 -5.23 24.21 -3.43
C GLY A 66 -5.81 24.17 -2.01
N ASP A 67 -6.54 23.12 -1.65
CA ASP A 67 -7.15 22.94 -0.32
C ASP A 67 -6.25 22.13 0.60
N LEU A 68 -5.08 22.68 0.91
CA LEU A 68 -4.18 22.05 1.86
C LEU A 68 -4.68 22.16 3.30
N GLY A 69 -5.61 23.07 3.58
CA GLY A 69 -6.17 23.27 4.91
C GLY A 69 -6.96 22.07 5.39
N GLU A 70 -7.78 21.48 4.52
CA GLU A 70 -8.53 20.26 4.85
C GLU A 70 -7.61 19.08 5.10
N LEU A 71 -6.53 18.95 4.31
CA LEU A 71 -5.49 17.94 4.53
C LEU A 71 -4.91 18.03 5.96
N MET A 72 -4.56 19.23 6.40
CA MET A 72 -3.95 19.44 7.72
C MET A 72 -4.93 19.12 8.86
N LYS A 73 -6.22 19.48 8.71
CA LYS A 73 -7.25 19.19 9.71
C LYS A 73 -7.47 17.68 9.88
N VAL A 74 -7.66 16.95 8.78
CA VAL A 74 -7.91 15.50 8.82
C VAL A 74 -6.70 14.74 9.39
N CYS A 75 -5.49 15.24 9.14
CA CYS A 75 -4.26 14.65 9.67
C CYS A 75 -3.92 15.14 11.09
N GLU A 76 -4.76 15.97 11.71
CA GLU A 76 -4.56 16.56 13.04
C GLU A 76 -3.20 17.29 13.17
N ILE A 77 -2.83 18.02 12.12
CA ILE A 77 -1.57 18.77 12.04
C ILE A 77 -1.80 20.16 12.62
N ASP A 78 -0.98 20.52 13.60
CA ASP A 78 -1.03 21.82 14.25
C ASP A 78 -0.53 22.95 13.34
N ASP A 79 -0.94 24.19 13.62
CA ASP A 79 -0.59 25.34 12.79
C ASP A 79 0.92 25.65 12.77
N ILE A 80 1.67 25.23 13.80
CA ILE A 80 3.13 25.45 13.88
C ILE A 80 3.85 24.50 12.92
N SER A 81 3.37 23.27 12.77
CA SER A 81 3.95 22.26 11.88
C SER A 81 3.40 22.30 10.45
N ARG A 82 2.36 23.12 10.17
CA ARG A 82 1.69 23.23 8.87
C ARG A 82 2.64 23.41 7.68
N GLU A 83 3.62 24.31 7.77
CA GLU A 83 4.55 24.56 6.66
C GLU A 83 5.47 23.35 6.41
N THR A 84 5.95 22.74 7.49
CA THR A 84 6.78 21.52 7.42
C THR A 84 5.98 20.36 6.84
N ALA A 85 4.73 20.18 7.28
CA ALA A 85 3.84 19.16 6.75
C ALA A 85 3.54 19.36 5.26
N GLU A 86 3.26 20.60 4.84
CA GLU A 86 3.06 20.93 3.42
C GLU A 86 4.28 20.53 2.58
N ARG A 87 5.48 20.90 3.04
CA ARG A 87 6.74 20.54 2.40
C ARG A 87 6.95 19.02 2.35
N MET A 88 6.62 18.31 3.44
CA MET A 88 6.67 16.84 3.49
C MET A 88 5.71 16.22 2.48
N VAL A 89 4.46 16.69 2.40
CA VAL A 89 3.45 16.18 1.45
C VAL A 89 3.93 16.34 0.00
N LYS A 90 4.38 17.55 -0.36
CA LYS A 90 4.88 17.83 -1.71
C LYS A 90 6.11 16.97 -2.04
N THR A 91 7.03 16.81 -1.09
CA THR A 91 8.20 15.94 -1.25
C THR A 91 7.79 14.47 -1.42
N ALA A 92 6.83 13.99 -0.62
CA ALA A 92 6.30 12.64 -0.74
C ALA A 92 5.70 12.39 -2.13
N LEU A 93 4.92 13.35 -2.67
CA LEU A 93 4.38 13.29 -4.03
C LEU A 93 5.46 13.22 -5.12
N CYS A 94 6.58 13.91 -4.96
CA CYS A 94 7.74 13.77 -5.86
C CYS A 94 8.38 12.37 -5.76
N CYS A 95 8.41 11.78 -4.56
CA CYS A 95 9.05 10.49 -4.33
C CYS A 95 8.23 9.32 -4.88
N VAL A 96 6.89 9.39 -4.84
CA VAL A 96 6.01 8.27 -5.24
C VAL A 96 5.58 8.28 -6.71
N GLN A 97 6.32 8.99 -7.57
CA GLN A 97 6.04 9.02 -9.01
C GLN A 97 6.09 7.61 -9.60
N TYR A 98 5.15 7.31 -10.49
CA TYR A 98 5.05 6.00 -11.11
C TYR A 98 6.33 5.61 -11.85
N ARG A 99 6.90 6.53 -12.63
CA ARG A 99 8.16 6.29 -13.35
C ARG A 99 9.38 6.54 -12.45
N PRO A 100 10.32 5.59 -12.31
CA PRO A 100 11.55 5.77 -11.53
C PRO A 100 12.38 6.99 -11.95
N GLU A 101 12.38 7.32 -13.24
CA GLU A 101 13.11 8.47 -13.79
C GLU A 101 12.61 9.82 -13.26
N GLN A 102 11.33 9.92 -12.93
CA GLN A 102 10.70 11.16 -12.43
C GLN A 102 10.94 11.39 -10.94
N ARG A 103 11.37 10.36 -10.21
CA ARG A 103 11.67 10.46 -8.77
C ARG A 103 12.98 11.23 -8.57
N PRO A 104 13.09 12.10 -7.58
CA PRO A 104 14.35 12.80 -7.27
C PRO A 104 15.43 11.83 -6.76
N LEU A 105 16.68 12.31 -6.69
CA LEU A 105 17.73 11.63 -5.94
C LEU A 105 17.47 11.76 -4.44
N MET A 106 17.88 10.76 -3.64
CA MET A 106 17.67 10.81 -2.19
C MET A 106 18.35 12.02 -1.53
N SER A 107 19.53 12.43 -2.02
CA SER A 107 20.19 13.65 -1.57
C SER A 107 19.37 14.92 -1.85
N MET A 108 18.59 14.93 -2.94
CA MET A 108 17.67 16.03 -3.25
C MET A 108 16.44 15.98 -2.33
N VAL A 109 15.91 14.78 -2.04
CA VAL A 109 14.79 14.60 -1.10
C VAL A 109 15.12 15.22 0.26
N VAL A 110 16.32 14.97 0.79
CA VAL A 110 16.76 15.57 2.06
C VAL A 110 16.77 17.09 1.98
N LYS A 111 17.37 17.67 0.94
CA LYS A 111 17.39 19.13 0.74
C LYS A 111 15.99 19.74 0.62
N MET A 112 15.07 19.04 -0.05
CA MET A 112 13.68 19.46 -0.19
C MET A 112 12.96 19.47 1.17
N LEU A 113 13.23 18.48 2.03
CA LEU A 113 12.66 18.43 3.38
C LEU A 113 13.25 19.49 4.32
N GLU A 114 14.56 19.73 4.22
CA GLU A 114 15.26 20.78 4.98
C GLU A 114 14.88 22.20 4.54
N GLY A 115 14.17 22.35 3.42
CA GLY A 115 13.86 23.65 2.82
C GLY A 115 15.07 24.34 2.18
N ALA A 116 16.15 23.60 1.95
CA ALA A 116 17.37 24.11 1.30
C ALA A 116 17.19 24.29 -0.22
N VAL A 117 16.18 23.66 -0.81
CA VAL A 117 15.80 23.81 -2.22
C VAL A 117 14.28 23.84 -2.36
N ASP A 118 13.80 24.53 -3.38
CA ASP A 118 12.39 24.52 -3.72
C ASP A 118 11.94 23.17 -4.27
N ILE A 119 10.69 22.83 -3.99
CA ILE A 119 10.07 21.61 -4.50
C ILE A 119 9.60 21.87 -5.95
N PRO A 120 10.00 21.02 -6.93
CA PRO A 120 9.56 21.17 -8.31
C PRO A 120 8.03 21.14 -8.45
N ALA A 121 7.53 21.70 -9.55
CA ALA A 121 6.11 21.60 -9.89
C ALA A 121 5.67 20.13 -9.90
N LEU A 122 4.58 19.84 -9.16
CA LEU A 122 4.13 18.48 -8.96
C LEU A 122 3.44 17.96 -10.22
N SER A 123 3.80 16.74 -10.61
CA SER A 123 3.05 15.95 -11.58
C SER A 123 2.23 14.89 -10.86
N ASN A 124 1.08 14.53 -11.41
CA ASN A 124 0.23 13.49 -10.84
C ASN A 124 1.01 12.17 -10.73
N PRO A 125 1.28 11.64 -9.53
CA PRO A 125 1.99 10.37 -9.36
C PRO A 125 1.12 9.15 -9.68
N PHE A 126 -0.20 9.34 -9.77
CA PHE A 126 -1.23 8.30 -9.87
C PHE A 126 -2.04 8.37 -11.18
N PRO A 127 -1.42 8.56 -12.37
CA PRO A 127 -2.18 8.66 -13.61
C PRO A 127 -2.94 7.36 -13.92
N HIS A 128 -2.40 6.22 -13.49
CA HIS A 128 -3.02 4.90 -13.60
C HIS A 128 -4.22 4.69 -12.65
N LEU A 129 -4.37 5.53 -11.61
CA LEU A 129 -5.49 5.46 -10.64
C LEU A 129 -6.58 6.50 -10.91
N LEU A 130 -6.34 7.47 -11.81
CA LEU A 130 -7.34 8.44 -12.24
C LEU A 130 -8.08 8.01 -13.53
N MET A 131 -7.62 6.97 -14.21
CA MET A 131 -8.32 6.36 -15.33
C MET A 131 -9.48 5.48 -14.81
N GLU A 132 -10.46 6.10 -14.14
CA GLU A 132 -11.81 5.55 -14.02
C GLU A 132 -12.51 5.74 -15.37
N THR A 133 -12.09 5.02 -16.40
CA THR A 133 -12.91 4.80 -17.59
C THR A 133 -12.75 3.36 -18.01
N GLN A 134 -13.69 2.54 -17.52
CA GLN A 134 -13.99 1.18 -17.97
C GLN A 134 -12.83 0.16 -17.93
N ILE A 135 -12.37 -0.20 -16.74
CA ILE A 135 -11.91 -1.57 -16.51
C ILE A 135 -13.13 -2.32 -15.95
N PRO A 136 -13.67 -3.36 -16.62
CA PRO A 136 -14.73 -4.16 -16.03
C PRO A 136 -14.16 -4.77 -14.74
N ARG A 137 -14.81 -4.48 -13.62
CA ARG A 137 -14.50 -5.11 -12.33
C ARG A 137 -14.49 -6.62 -12.58
N ILE A 138 -13.33 -7.25 -12.48
CA ILE A 138 -13.30 -8.68 -12.22
C ILE A 138 -13.70 -8.81 -10.75
N SER A 139 -15.01 -8.77 -10.50
CA SER A 139 -15.58 -9.30 -9.27
C SER A 139 -15.19 -10.77 -9.22
N ALA A 140 -14.68 -11.17 -8.07
CA ALA A 140 -14.44 -12.53 -7.61
C ALA A 140 -14.97 -13.64 -8.55
N LEU A 141 -14.07 -14.54 -8.96
CA LEU A 141 -14.41 -15.82 -9.57
C LEU A 141 -15.28 -16.62 -8.58
N THR A 142 -16.58 -16.40 -8.65
CA THR A 142 -17.62 -17.27 -8.12
C THR A 142 -18.83 -17.07 -9.01
N THR A 143 -19.11 -18.03 -9.88
CA THR A 143 -20.43 -18.64 -10.09
C THR A 143 -20.29 -19.56 -11.29
N TRP A 144 -20.31 -20.85 -11.01
CA TRP A 144 -20.52 -21.89 -12.00
C TRP A 144 -21.95 -21.73 -12.54
N THR A 145 -22.11 -21.59 -13.85
CA THR A 145 -23.41 -21.74 -14.50
C THR A 145 -23.46 -23.07 -15.21
N GLU A 146 -24.42 -23.88 -14.77
CA GLU A 146 -24.84 -25.14 -15.36
C GLU A 146 -25.30 -24.94 -16.81
N ALA A 147 -24.90 -25.87 -17.67
CA ALA A 147 -25.62 -26.19 -18.90
C ALA A 147 -25.92 -27.69 -18.87
N SER A 148 -27.19 -28.04 -18.66
CA SER A 148 -27.69 -29.41 -18.73
C SER A 148 -27.98 -29.76 -20.20
N VAL A 149 -27.34 -30.82 -20.71
CA VAL A 149 -27.95 -31.72 -21.70
C VAL A 149 -27.44 -33.14 -21.39
N ASP A 150 -28.40 -34.06 -21.29
CA ASP A 150 -28.34 -35.45 -20.83
C ASP A 150 -27.21 -36.32 -21.42
N SER A 151 -26.71 -37.27 -20.61
CA SER A 151 -26.99 -38.71 -20.82
C SER A 151 -26.30 -39.62 -19.79
N GLU A 152 -27.14 -40.37 -19.08
CA GLU A 152 -26.97 -41.71 -18.42
C GLU A 152 -25.89 -41.96 -17.34
N SER A 153 -26.39 -42.24 -16.12
CA SER A 153 -25.68 -42.77 -14.94
C SER A 153 -25.61 -44.32 -14.97
N PRO A 154 -24.75 -45.03 -14.17
CA PRO A 154 -24.99 -45.18 -12.72
C PRO A 154 -23.76 -45.24 -11.77
N SER A 155 -23.95 -44.61 -10.60
CA SER A 155 -23.50 -44.93 -9.22
C SER A 155 -22.19 -45.68 -8.93
N VAL A 156 -21.33 -45.10 -8.07
CA VAL A 156 -20.81 -45.73 -6.82
C VAL A 156 -20.54 -44.64 -5.76
N VAL A 157 -20.99 -44.91 -4.53
CA VAL A 157 -20.89 -44.10 -3.30
C VAL A 157 -19.49 -44.18 -2.69
N THR A 158 -18.94 -43.05 -2.18
CA THR A 158 -18.39 -43.00 -0.81
C THR A 158 -18.19 -41.57 -0.31
N GLU A 159 -18.79 -41.32 0.85
CA GLU A 159 -18.80 -40.11 1.66
C GLU A 159 -17.46 -39.90 2.40
N SER A 160 -17.08 -38.64 2.66
CA SER A 160 -16.24 -38.29 3.83
C SER A 160 -16.32 -36.78 4.10
N THR A 161 -17.17 -36.45 5.07
CA THR A 161 -17.25 -35.16 5.78
C THR A 161 -15.95 -34.89 6.53
N LEU A 162 -15.35 -33.70 6.40
CA LEU A 162 -14.32 -33.24 7.34
C LEU A 162 -14.69 -31.86 7.92
N VAL A 163 -15.36 -31.94 9.07
CA VAL A 163 -15.43 -30.90 10.10
C VAL A 163 -14.00 -30.50 10.49
N ARG A 164 -13.70 -29.21 10.58
CA ARG A 164 -12.50 -28.74 11.29
C ARG A 164 -12.83 -27.57 12.21
N THR A 165 -13.15 -27.93 13.45
CA THR A 165 -13.08 -27.05 14.61
C THR A 165 -11.61 -26.69 14.91
N THR A 166 -11.41 -25.47 15.41
CA THR A 166 -10.13 -24.87 15.81
C THR A 166 -9.46 -25.60 16.97
N PRO A 167 -8.14 -25.82 16.95
CA PRO A 167 -7.42 -26.39 18.09
C PRO A 167 -6.97 -25.30 19.08
N THR A 168 -7.22 -25.57 20.37
CA THR A 168 -6.78 -24.80 21.54
C THR A 168 -5.28 -25.01 21.82
N MET A 169 -4.55 -23.94 22.16
CA MET A 169 -3.12 -23.97 22.53
C MET A 169 -2.87 -24.76 23.82
N LYS A 170 -1.79 -25.55 23.86
CA LYS A 170 -1.28 -26.21 25.06
C LYS A 170 -0.25 -25.32 25.76
N ASN A 171 -0.38 -25.17 27.08
CA ASN A 171 0.56 -24.47 27.94
C ASN A 171 1.86 -25.27 28.08
N TYR A 172 3.00 -24.60 27.92
CA TYR A 172 4.32 -25.19 28.18
C TYR A 172 4.76 -24.83 29.61
N VAL A 173 5.12 -25.86 30.40
CA VAL A 173 5.73 -25.73 31.72
C VAL A 173 7.25 -25.68 31.54
N ILE A 174 7.91 -24.68 32.13
CA ILE A 174 9.36 -24.52 32.09
C ILE A 174 9.95 -25.29 33.27
N GLU A 175 10.72 -26.35 33.01
CA GLU A 175 11.55 -27.00 34.02
C GLU A 175 12.91 -26.28 34.11
N VAL A 176 13.29 -25.90 35.33
CA VAL A 176 14.57 -25.24 35.63
C VAL A 176 15.61 -26.33 35.93
N ALA A 177 16.71 -26.34 35.17
CA ALA A 177 17.82 -27.26 35.39
C ALA A 177 18.54 -26.94 36.71
N GLY A 178 18.53 -27.89 37.65
CA GLY A 178 19.31 -27.84 38.88
C GLY A 178 20.78 -28.21 38.63
N SER A 179 21.68 -27.36 39.08
CA SER A 179 23.13 -27.61 39.16
C SER A 179 23.41 -28.68 40.23
N SER A 180 24.08 -29.76 39.87
CA SER A 180 24.78 -30.62 40.84
C SER A 180 26.28 -30.35 40.75
N SER A 181 26.86 -30.15 41.92
CA SER A 181 28.29 -29.98 42.20
C SER A 181 29.01 -31.32 42.24
#